data_AF-A0A7R9HET9-F1
#
_entry.id   AF-A0A7R9HET9-F1
#
_cell.length_a   1.000
_cell.length_b   1.000
_cell.length_c   1.000
_cell.angle_alpha   90.00
_cell.angle_beta   90.00
_cell.angle_gamma   90.00
#
_symmetry.space_group_name_H-M   'P 1'
#
loop_
_entity.id
_entity.type
_entity.pdbx_description
1 polymer ?
#
loop_
_entity_poly.entity_id
_entity_poly.type
_entity_poly.pdbx_seq_one_letter_code
_entity_poly.pdbx_strand_id
1 'polypeptide(L)'
;MTCERLASLHSLLPMVLIDSSYYNRFVVAPFNILYYNVFTSHGPNLYGTEPWTFYFVNGFLNFNFVFVAALLTPVFLLLVLLLVPLNHRHPACLPYWLSLQPLYLWLLVFVLQPHKEERFLFPVYPMICLAGAITVDALQKLWFRFLVRRATKAAHYLSHTAPIMVSAILVCSLLGVSRISALYNGYHAPLDLFMELSNVTGDSKLPADQNINICVGKEWYRFPTSFFLPDNRWQLQFVKSEFRGQLPQPYGRGLNATSVVPLHMNDMNKEEPSRYIDVAECHFLVDLDLDTETTWEPNYSRLSADWTVIKSVPFLDVARSHNFFRAFFIPFVSSDYCIYAPYNLLRSKHLKLGKHDPR
;
A
#
# COMPACT_ATOMS: atom_id res chain seq x y z
N MET A 1 1.93 11.12 32.35
CA MET A 1 3.09 10.23 32.57
C MET A 1 2.74 8.79 32.94
N THR A 2 1.85 8.52 33.90
CA THR A 2 1.48 7.12 34.26
C THR A 2 0.75 6.39 33.13
N CYS A 3 -0.19 7.04 32.45
CA CYS A 3 -0.98 6.41 31.37
C CYS A 3 -0.13 6.05 30.13
N GLU A 4 0.80 6.93 29.71
CA GLU A 4 1.69 6.68 28.56
C GLU A 4 2.69 5.56 28.84
N ARG A 5 3.24 5.49 30.06
CA ARG A 5 4.14 4.41 30.49
C ARG A 5 3.40 3.07 30.54
N LEU A 6 2.17 3.06 31.04
CA LEU A 6 1.33 1.86 31.07
C LEU A 6 0.94 1.41 29.65
N ALA A 7 0.55 2.33 28.76
CA ALA A 7 0.24 2.02 27.37
C ALA A 7 1.46 1.47 26.61
N SER A 8 2.63 2.10 26.79
CA SER A 8 3.87 1.66 26.17
C SER A 8 4.27 0.26 26.67
N LEU A 9 4.18 0.01 27.98
CA LEU A 9 4.49 -1.31 28.56
C LEU A 9 3.50 -2.38 28.06
N HIS A 10 2.20 -2.04 27.99
CA HIS A 10 1.16 -2.96 27.56
C HIS A 10 1.24 -3.33 26.07
N SER A 11 1.70 -2.43 25.20
CA SER A 11 1.83 -2.73 23.76
C SER A 11 3.21 -3.28 23.38
N LEU A 12 4.29 -2.74 23.97
CA LEU A 12 5.66 -3.13 23.61
C LEU A 12 6.04 -4.49 24.16
N LEU A 13 5.63 -4.83 25.39
CA LEU A 13 6.03 -6.09 26.02
C LEU A 13 5.49 -7.32 25.26
N PRO A 14 4.18 -7.42 24.94
CA PRO A 14 3.68 -8.54 24.14
C PRO A 14 4.32 -8.61 22.75
N MET A 15 4.52 -7.46 22.09
CA MET A 15 5.17 -7.39 20.78
C MET A 15 6.59 -7.97 20.83
N VAL A 16 7.42 -7.54 21.78
CA VAL A 16 8.79 -8.03 21.93
C VAL A 16 8.81 -9.53 22.24
N LEU A 17 7.89 -10.02 23.09
CA LEU A 17 7.79 -11.44 23.43
C LEU A 17 7.40 -12.29 22.21
N ILE A 18 6.38 -11.87 21.47
CA ILE A 18 5.89 -12.57 20.27
C ILE A 18 6.96 -12.53 19.18
N ASP A 19 7.49 -11.37 18.83
CA ASP A 19 8.51 -11.26 17.79
C ASP A 19 9.74 -12.10 18.15
N SER A 20 10.18 -12.03 19.41
CA SER A 20 11.36 -12.78 19.83
C SER A 20 11.15 -14.30 19.82
N SER A 21 9.92 -14.77 20.09
CA SER A 21 9.61 -16.20 20.02
C SER A 21 9.58 -16.72 18.57
N TYR A 22 9.00 -15.96 17.64
CA TYR A 22 8.93 -16.37 16.23
C TYR A 22 10.28 -16.29 15.51
N TYR A 23 11.11 -15.29 15.83
CA TYR A 23 12.44 -15.13 15.24
C TYR A 23 13.54 -15.92 15.98
N ASN A 24 13.23 -16.57 17.12
CA ASN A 24 14.20 -17.24 17.99
C ASN A 24 15.41 -16.36 18.38
N ARG A 25 15.22 -15.04 18.47
CA ARG A 25 16.24 -14.06 18.88
C ARG A 25 15.56 -12.86 19.49
N PHE A 26 16.26 -12.10 20.32
CA PHE A 26 15.70 -10.86 20.88
C PHE A 26 15.43 -9.83 19.77
N VAL A 27 14.16 -9.44 19.59
CA VAL A 27 13.73 -8.49 18.57
C VAL A 27 12.90 -7.38 19.20
N VAL A 28 13.28 -6.13 18.94
CA VAL A 28 12.47 -4.95 19.24
C VAL A 28 12.15 -4.28 17.91
N ALA A 29 11.04 -4.68 17.27
CA ALA A 29 10.71 -4.25 15.92
C ALA A 29 10.66 -2.71 15.74
N PRO A 30 10.03 -1.91 16.62
CA PRO A 30 10.01 -0.45 16.48
C PRO A 30 11.42 0.17 16.55
N PHE A 31 12.30 -0.37 17.40
CA PHE A 31 13.68 0.08 17.49
C PHE A 31 14.47 -0.27 16.23
N ASN A 32 14.31 -1.49 15.71
CA ASN A 32 14.98 -1.93 14.49
C ASN A 32 14.59 -1.08 13.27
N ILE A 33 13.32 -0.69 13.17
CA ILE A 33 12.85 0.22 12.11
C ILE A 33 13.59 1.56 12.20
N LEU A 34 13.66 2.17 13.38
CA LEU A 34 14.36 3.45 13.56
C LEU A 34 15.87 3.30 13.34
N TYR A 35 16.48 2.26 13.91
CA TYR A 35 17.90 1.98 13.78
C TYR A 35 18.31 1.81 12.32
N TYR A 36 17.61 0.95 11.58
CA TYR A 36 17.90 0.70 10.18
C TYR A 36 17.71 1.95 9.32
N ASN A 37 16.59 2.65 9.45
CA ASN A 37 16.26 3.78 8.58
C ASN A 37 17.04 5.06 8.89
N VAL A 38 17.46 5.27 10.13
CA VAL A 38 18.05 6.56 10.57
C VAL A 38 19.54 6.44 10.89
N PHE A 39 20.00 5.29 11.40
CA PHE A 39 21.34 5.17 11.99
C PHE A 39 22.31 4.28 11.21
N THR A 40 21.89 3.63 10.12
CA THR A 40 22.79 2.78 9.31
C THR A 40 23.35 3.53 8.10
N SER A 41 24.56 3.15 7.66
CA SER A 41 25.30 3.79 6.56
C SER A 41 24.77 3.44 5.17
N HIS A 42 24.31 2.20 4.96
CA HIS A 42 23.68 1.78 3.71
C HIS A 42 22.22 2.25 3.65
N GLY A 43 21.50 2.09 4.77
CA GLY A 43 20.15 2.59 4.95
C GLY A 43 19.16 2.08 3.90
N PRO A 44 17.95 2.66 3.88
CA PRO A 44 16.89 2.26 2.97
C PRO A 44 17.06 2.86 1.56
N ASN A 45 18.08 3.68 1.33
CA ASN A 45 18.40 4.29 0.03
C ASN A 45 18.71 3.25 -1.06
N LEU A 46 19.00 1.99 -0.68
CA LEU A 46 19.14 0.85 -1.58
C LEU A 46 17.90 0.59 -2.44
N TYR A 47 16.73 1.10 -2.02
CA TYR A 47 15.45 0.96 -2.72
C TYR A 47 15.03 2.23 -3.46
N GLY A 48 15.97 3.16 -3.70
CA GLY A 48 15.73 4.42 -4.38
C GLY A 48 15.49 5.59 -3.43
N THR A 49 15.31 6.79 -3.98
CA THR A 49 15.07 8.03 -3.21
C THR A 49 13.99 8.85 -3.86
N GLU A 50 13.24 9.61 -3.07
CA GLU A 50 12.12 10.41 -3.53
C GLU A 50 12.21 11.84 -2.98
N PRO A 51 11.68 12.86 -3.70
CA PRO A 51 11.70 14.24 -3.24
C PRO A 51 10.83 14.44 -2.00
N TRP A 52 11.03 15.55 -1.29
CA TRP A 52 10.23 15.91 -0.10
C TRP A 52 8.72 15.98 -0.39
N THR A 53 8.35 16.33 -1.62
CA THR A 53 6.95 16.41 -2.07
C THR A 53 6.24 15.06 -2.07
N PHE A 54 6.97 13.95 -2.06
CA PHE A 54 6.40 12.60 -2.06
C PHE A 54 5.36 12.40 -0.95
N TYR A 55 5.70 12.73 0.30
CA TYR A 55 4.77 12.55 1.41
C TYR A 55 3.58 13.51 1.35
N PHE A 56 3.75 14.69 0.75
CA PHE A 56 2.64 15.61 0.54
C PHE A 56 1.66 15.08 -0.50
N VAL A 57 2.16 14.62 -1.65
CA VAL A 57 1.35 14.03 -2.72
C VAL A 57 0.68 12.74 -2.22
N ASN A 58 1.44 11.85 -1.59
CA ASN A 58 0.91 10.60 -1.05
C ASN A 58 -0.14 10.84 0.06
N GLY A 59 0.14 11.78 0.97
CA GLY A 59 -0.80 12.18 2.02
C GLY A 59 -2.09 12.74 1.45
N PHE A 60 -2.01 13.58 0.42
CA PHE A 60 -3.19 14.11 -0.28
C PHE A 60 -3.94 13.03 -1.07
N LEU A 61 -3.27 12.06 -1.69
CA LEU A 61 -3.96 10.98 -2.40
C LEU A 61 -4.74 10.07 -1.44
N ASN A 62 -4.23 9.84 -0.23
CA ASN A 62 -4.85 8.96 0.77
C ASN A 62 -5.87 9.68 1.67
N PHE A 63 -5.57 10.90 2.11
CA PHE A 63 -6.36 11.68 3.06
C PHE A 63 -6.81 13.03 2.51
N ASN A 64 -6.71 13.27 1.19
CA ASN A 64 -7.25 14.43 0.50
C ASN A 64 -7.01 15.76 1.24
N PHE A 65 -8.04 16.58 1.47
CA PHE A 65 -7.88 17.84 2.18
C PHE A 65 -7.66 17.63 3.70
N VAL A 66 -8.01 16.46 4.25
CA VAL A 66 -7.80 16.12 5.66
C VAL A 66 -6.31 16.08 5.99
N PHE A 67 -5.46 15.63 5.06
CA PHE A 67 -4.01 15.70 5.22
C PHE A 67 -3.52 17.14 5.40
N VAL A 68 -3.97 18.03 4.51
CA VAL A 68 -3.60 19.45 4.56
C VAL A 68 -4.12 20.08 5.85
N ALA A 69 -5.35 19.75 6.25
CA ALA A 69 -5.93 20.19 7.50
C ALA A 69 -5.12 19.72 8.71
N ALA A 70 -4.61 18.48 8.69
CA ALA A 70 -3.76 17.93 9.75
C ALA A 70 -2.43 18.69 9.89
N LEU A 71 -1.80 19.10 8.77
CA LEU A 71 -0.58 19.91 8.81
C LEU A 71 -0.84 21.32 9.38
N LEU A 72 -2.03 21.87 9.15
CA LEU A 72 -2.43 23.20 9.62
C LEU A 72 -2.98 23.23 11.05
N THR A 73 -3.22 22.08 11.68
CA THR A 73 -3.78 22.01 13.04
C THR A 73 -3.07 22.90 14.06
N PRO A 74 -1.72 22.99 14.12
CA PRO A 74 -1.05 23.84 15.11
C PRO A 74 -1.39 25.32 14.93
N VAL A 75 -1.50 25.76 13.68
CA VAL A 75 -1.87 27.14 13.33
C VAL A 75 -3.31 27.42 13.75
N PHE A 76 -4.24 26.52 13.43
CA PHE A 76 -5.65 26.68 13.80
C PHE A 76 -5.88 26.66 15.32
N LEU A 77 -5.17 25.80 16.05
CA LEU A 77 -5.22 25.77 17.51
C LEU A 77 -4.67 27.07 18.11
N LEU A 78 -3.59 27.62 17.56
CA LEU A 78 -3.05 28.91 17.97
C LEU A 78 -4.06 30.04 17.71
N LEU A 79 -4.68 30.08 16.54
CA LEU A 79 -5.72 31.06 16.22
C LEU A 79 -6.91 30.98 17.18
N VAL A 80 -7.37 29.76 17.51
CA VAL A 80 -8.44 29.56 18.49
C VAL A 80 -8.04 30.06 19.86
N LEU A 81 -6.81 29.77 20.32
CA LEU A 81 -6.29 30.23 21.60
C LEU A 81 -6.26 31.77 21.70
N LEU A 82 -5.88 32.44 20.62
CA LEU A 82 -5.74 33.91 20.59
C LEU A 82 -7.08 34.63 20.40
N LEU A 83 -8.02 34.07 19.63
CA LEU A 83 -9.18 34.78 19.12
C LEU A 83 -10.51 34.34 19.75
N VAL A 84 -10.56 33.14 20.33
CA VAL A 84 -11.78 32.56 20.91
C VAL A 84 -11.63 32.50 22.43
N PRO A 85 -12.45 33.24 23.20
CA PRO A 85 -12.44 33.13 24.65
C PRO A 85 -13.07 31.79 25.05
N LEU A 86 -12.23 30.79 25.29
CA LEU A 86 -12.60 29.45 25.74
C LEU A 86 -12.26 29.27 27.21
N ASN A 87 -13.06 28.47 27.91
CA ASN A 87 -12.69 27.99 29.24
C ASN A 87 -11.48 27.07 29.13
N HIS A 88 -10.69 27.02 30.20
CA HIS A 88 -9.56 26.11 30.27
C HIS A 88 -10.03 24.67 30.08
N ARG A 89 -9.25 23.90 29.31
CA ARG A 89 -9.52 22.48 29.08
C ARG A 89 -9.52 21.76 30.44
N HIS A 90 -10.41 20.77 30.59
CA HIS A 90 -10.45 19.98 31.81
C HIS A 90 -9.07 19.36 32.09
N PRO A 91 -8.52 19.48 33.32
CA PRO A 91 -7.15 19.07 33.63
C PRO A 91 -6.88 17.57 33.46
N ALA A 92 -7.93 16.74 33.47
CA ALA A 92 -7.82 15.31 33.17
C ALA A 92 -7.54 15.00 31.68
N CYS A 93 -7.75 15.96 30.77
CA CYS A 93 -7.46 15.78 29.35
C CYS A 93 -6.02 16.16 29.04
N LEU A 94 -5.32 15.33 28.26
CA LEU A 94 -4.00 15.67 27.75
C LEU A 94 -4.06 16.95 26.89
N PRO A 95 -3.03 17.83 26.96
CA PRO A 95 -2.99 19.01 26.14
C PRO A 95 -2.78 18.64 24.66
N TYR A 96 -3.31 19.45 23.73
CA TYR A 96 -3.27 19.13 22.30
C TYR A 96 -1.85 18.95 21.77
N TRP A 97 -0.89 19.76 22.21
CA TRP A 97 0.51 19.64 21.77
C TRP A 97 1.10 18.26 22.13
N LEU A 98 0.78 17.72 23.30
CA LEU A 98 1.28 16.43 23.76
C LEU A 98 0.57 15.27 23.06
N SER A 99 -0.72 15.41 22.76
CA SER A 99 -1.46 14.39 22.00
C SER A 99 -1.07 14.34 20.52
N LEU A 100 -0.71 15.47 19.92
CA LEU A 100 -0.41 15.57 18.48
C LEU A 100 1.09 15.50 18.16
N GLN A 101 1.99 15.62 19.14
CA GLN A 101 3.43 15.50 18.91
C GLN A 101 3.85 14.26 18.09
N PRO A 102 3.25 13.05 18.25
CA PRO A 102 3.76 11.87 17.54
C PRO A 102 3.63 12.03 16.03
N LEU A 103 2.56 12.67 15.55
CA LEU A 103 2.35 12.95 14.14
C LEU A 103 3.49 13.80 13.56
N TYR A 104 3.77 14.95 14.18
CA TYR A 104 4.74 15.90 13.65
C TYR A 104 6.18 15.44 13.82
N LEU A 105 6.51 14.78 14.93
CA LEU A 105 7.85 14.21 15.14
C LEU A 105 8.10 13.09 14.13
N TRP A 106 7.12 12.23 13.88
CA TRP A 106 7.24 11.17 12.88
C TRP A 106 7.39 11.72 11.46
N LEU A 107 6.53 12.68 11.08
CA LEU A 107 6.65 13.37 9.79
C LEU A 107 8.01 14.04 9.64
N LEU A 108 8.51 14.72 10.67
CA LEU A 108 9.84 15.36 10.64
C LEU A 108 10.95 14.35 10.36
N VAL A 109 10.97 13.22 11.09
CA VAL A 109 12.00 12.19 10.92
C VAL A 109 12.00 11.64 9.49
N PHE A 110 10.84 11.25 8.97
CA PHE A 110 10.74 10.58 7.67
C PHE A 110 10.80 11.54 6.48
N VAL A 111 10.33 12.78 6.59
CA VAL A 111 10.50 13.79 5.52
C VAL A 111 11.97 14.13 5.31
N LEU A 112 12.77 14.16 6.37
CA LEU A 112 14.21 14.40 6.31
C LEU A 112 15.00 13.23 5.71
N GLN A 113 14.44 12.01 5.70
CA GLN A 113 15.12 10.88 5.06
C GLN A 113 15.06 11.00 3.52
N PRO A 114 16.16 10.72 2.80
CA PRO A 114 16.16 10.74 1.33
C PRO A 114 15.21 9.70 0.73
N HIS A 115 15.26 8.47 1.23
CA HIS A 115 14.33 7.42 0.87
C HIS A 115 12.98 7.59 1.56
N LYS A 116 11.90 7.34 0.81
CA LYS A 116 10.53 7.52 1.27
C LYS A 116 9.67 6.40 0.72
N GLU A 117 8.84 5.87 1.59
CA GLU A 117 7.81 4.91 1.23
C GLU A 117 6.50 5.28 1.91
N GLU A 118 5.40 4.99 1.24
CA GLU A 118 4.06 5.18 1.77
C GLU A 118 3.86 4.48 3.12
N ARG A 119 4.33 3.23 3.25
CA ARG A 119 4.13 2.40 4.46
C ARG A 119 4.80 2.97 5.71
N PHE A 120 5.81 3.84 5.58
CA PHE A 120 6.44 4.47 6.74
C PHE A 120 5.49 5.40 7.48
N LEU A 121 4.46 5.94 6.83
CA LEU A 121 3.47 6.80 7.48
C LEU A 121 2.30 6.05 8.12
N PHE A 122 2.15 4.75 7.88
CA PHE A 122 1.05 3.94 8.43
C PHE A 122 0.84 4.11 9.95
N PRO A 123 1.90 4.17 10.79
CA PRO A 123 1.73 4.36 12.23
C PRO A 123 1.02 5.66 12.63
N VAL A 124 1.10 6.71 11.79
CA VAL A 124 0.52 8.04 12.08
C VAL A 124 -0.76 8.34 11.31
N TYR A 125 -1.25 7.43 10.48
CA TYR A 125 -2.51 7.57 9.75
C TYR A 125 -3.71 7.93 10.65
N PRO A 126 -3.93 7.26 11.81
CA PRO A 126 -5.00 7.66 12.72
C PRO A 126 -4.82 9.08 13.27
N MET A 127 -3.57 9.52 13.46
CA MET A 127 -3.26 10.84 13.98
C MET A 127 -3.50 11.94 12.93
N ILE A 128 -3.32 11.64 11.65
CA ILE A 128 -3.71 12.53 10.54
C ILE A 128 -5.23 12.78 10.60
N CYS A 129 -6.04 11.72 10.74
CA CYS A 129 -7.49 11.85 10.88
C CYS A 129 -7.87 12.69 12.11
N LEU A 130 -7.25 12.42 13.26
CA LEU A 130 -7.49 13.18 14.50
C LEU A 130 -7.14 14.66 14.35
N ALA A 131 -5.94 14.96 13.82
CA ALA A 131 -5.48 16.33 13.60
C ALA A 131 -6.38 17.07 12.61
N GLY A 132 -6.74 16.43 11.49
CA GLY A 132 -7.68 16.99 10.52
C GLY A 132 -9.05 17.29 11.13
N ALA A 133 -9.59 16.39 11.95
CA ALA A 133 -10.85 16.61 12.67
C ALA A 133 -10.77 17.79 13.66
N ILE A 134 -9.65 17.91 14.39
CA ILE A 134 -9.40 19.06 15.28
C ILE A 134 -9.34 20.36 14.48
N THR A 135 -8.75 20.35 13.28
CA THR A 135 -8.73 21.54 12.41
C THR A 135 -10.12 21.95 11.95
N VAL A 136 -10.99 20.99 11.59
CA VAL A 136 -12.40 21.26 11.25
C VAL A 136 -13.14 21.86 12.45
N ASP A 137 -12.97 21.29 13.65
CA ASP A 137 -13.55 21.82 14.89
C ASP A 137 -13.04 23.24 15.21
N ALA A 138 -11.74 23.49 15.05
CA ALA A 138 -11.16 24.81 15.22
C ALA A 138 -11.73 25.82 14.22
N LEU A 139 -11.89 25.42 12.96
CA LEU A 139 -12.54 26.23 11.92
C LEU A 139 -13.99 26.55 12.29
N GLN A 140 -14.75 25.58 12.80
CA GLN A 140 -16.13 25.82 13.27
C GLN A 140 -16.16 26.86 14.39
N LYS A 141 -15.26 26.78 15.39
CA LYS A 141 -15.17 27.77 16.49
C LYS A 141 -14.84 29.17 16.00
N LEU A 142 -13.89 29.28 15.07
CA LEU A 142 -13.50 30.56 14.45
C LEU A 142 -14.65 31.14 13.62
N TRP A 143 -15.28 30.33 12.76
CA TRP A 143 -16.44 30.73 11.96
C TRP A 143 -17.58 31.25 12.83
N PHE A 144 -17.92 30.50 13.89
CA PHE A 144 -18.94 30.93 14.84
C PHE A 144 -18.60 32.26 15.49
N ARG A 145 -17.37 32.47 15.93
CA ARG A 145 -16.93 33.72 16.58
C ARG A 145 -17.05 34.92 15.66
N PHE A 146 -16.61 34.80 14.40
CA PHE A 146 -16.52 35.94 13.49
C PHE A 146 -17.84 36.24 12.76
N LEU A 147 -18.59 35.21 12.37
CA LEU A 147 -19.72 35.36 11.46
C LEU A 147 -21.08 35.17 12.16
N VAL A 148 -21.18 34.30 13.16
CA VAL A 148 -22.47 33.93 13.77
C VAL A 148 -22.72 34.62 15.12
N ARG A 149 -21.70 34.75 15.97
CA ARG A 149 -21.82 35.33 17.32
C ARG A 149 -22.23 36.81 17.29
N ARG A 150 -22.05 37.50 16.16
CA ARG A 150 -22.60 38.85 15.93
C ARG A 150 -24.14 38.85 15.89
N ALA A 151 -24.76 37.74 15.51
CA ALA A 151 -26.21 37.59 15.36
C ALA A 151 -26.89 36.88 16.56
N THR A 152 -26.22 35.96 17.25
CA THR A 152 -26.80 35.19 18.37
C THR A 152 -25.84 35.07 19.57
N LYS A 153 -26.29 35.49 20.76
CA LYS A 153 -25.47 35.56 21.98
C LYS A 153 -25.49 34.30 22.86
N ALA A 154 -26.45 33.38 22.67
CA ALA A 154 -26.72 32.29 23.61
C ALA A 154 -26.81 30.88 22.97
N ALA A 155 -26.19 30.66 21.81
CA ALA A 155 -26.17 29.36 21.16
C ALA A 155 -24.79 28.69 21.24
N HIS A 156 -24.77 27.36 21.37
CA HIS A 156 -23.55 26.57 21.22
C HIS A 156 -23.10 26.55 19.75
N TYR A 157 -21.80 26.60 19.49
CA TYR A 157 -21.27 26.76 18.12
C TYR A 157 -21.70 25.63 17.17
N LEU A 158 -21.84 24.39 17.65
CA LEU A 158 -22.31 23.26 16.83
C LEU A 158 -23.68 23.52 16.18
N SER A 159 -24.60 24.19 16.88
CA SER A 159 -25.97 24.40 16.38
C SER A 159 -26.02 25.18 15.07
N HIS A 160 -25.03 26.04 14.80
CA HIS A 160 -24.96 26.85 13.59
C HIS A 160 -23.82 26.48 12.64
N THR A 161 -22.87 25.65 13.08
CA THR A 161 -21.69 25.26 12.28
C THR A 161 -21.71 23.79 11.87
N ALA A 162 -22.74 23.02 12.24
CA ALA A 162 -22.92 21.64 11.78
C ALA A 162 -22.80 21.48 10.25
N PRO A 163 -23.28 22.41 9.40
CA PRO A 163 -23.08 22.32 7.95
C PRO A 163 -21.61 22.22 7.55
N ILE A 164 -20.68 22.91 8.23
CA ILE A 164 -19.23 22.84 7.91
C ILE A 164 -18.70 21.42 8.11
N MET A 165 -19.05 20.82 9.25
CA MET A 165 -18.66 19.44 9.58
C MET A 165 -19.27 18.45 8.58
N VAL A 166 -20.57 18.57 8.28
CA VAL A 166 -21.27 17.70 7.34
C VAL A 166 -20.69 17.84 5.93
N SER A 167 -20.41 19.06 5.48
CA SER A 167 -19.76 19.31 4.19
C SER A 167 -18.36 18.71 4.13
N ALA A 168 -17.56 18.85 5.18
CA ALA A 168 -16.23 18.24 5.24
C ALA A 168 -16.31 16.71 5.13
N ILE A 169 -17.21 16.08 5.90
CA ILE A 169 -17.44 14.62 5.82
C ILE A 169 -17.86 14.23 4.40
N LEU A 170 -18.84 14.91 3.83
CA LEU A 170 -19.35 14.63 2.49
C LEU A 170 -18.26 14.72 1.42
N VAL A 171 -17.48 15.81 1.42
CA VAL A 171 -16.38 16.00 0.45
C VAL A 171 -15.31 14.92 0.64
N CYS A 172 -14.94 14.60 1.88
CA CYS A 172 -13.95 13.56 2.18
C CYS A 172 -14.44 12.19 1.68
N SER A 173 -15.71 11.85 1.93
CA SER A 173 -16.31 10.61 1.47
C SER A 173 -16.39 10.53 -0.06
N LEU A 174 -16.79 11.61 -0.74
CA LEU A 174 -16.85 11.66 -2.20
C LEU A 174 -15.47 11.47 -2.84
N LEU A 175 -14.44 12.16 -2.34
CA LEU A 175 -13.06 11.99 -2.81
C LEU A 175 -12.53 10.59 -2.50
N GLY A 176 -12.89 10.03 -1.33
CA GLY A 176 -12.54 8.66 -0.96
C GLY A 176 -13.15 7.61 -1.89
N VAL A 177 -14.46 7.70 -2.17
CA VAL A 177 -15.15 6.81 -3.12
C VAL A 177 -14.55 6.95 -4.52
N SER A 178 -14.34 8.18 -4.99
CA SER A 178 -13.68 8.45 -6.27
C SER A 178 -12.30 7.82 -6.37
N ARG A 179 -11.49 7.89 -5.30
CA ARG A 179 -10.17 7.25 -5.23
C ARG A 179 -10.25 5.73 -5.23
N ILE A 180 -11.16 5.15 -4.46
CA ILE A 180 -11.38 3.69 -4.41
C ILE A 180 -11.80 3.18 -5.80
N SER A 181 -12.73 3.86 -6.46
CA SER A 181 -13.15 3.51 -7.82
C SER A 181 -12.00 3.61 -8.83
N ALA A 182 -11.13 4.62 -8.73
CA ALA A 182 -9.95 4.74 -9.59
C ALA A 182 -9.00 3.56 -9.40
N LEU A 183 -8.74 3.18 -8.14
CA LEU A 183 -7.86 2.06 -7.81
C LEU A 183 -8.45 0.73 -8.29
N TYR A 184 -9.75 0.51 -8.08
CA TYR A 184 -10.42 -0.69 -8.56
C TYR A 184 -10.36 -0.80 -10.08
N ASN A 185 -10.83 0.23 -10.79
CA ASN A 185 -10.84 0.23 -12.26
C ASN A 185 -9.44 0.07 -12.85
N GLY A 186 -8.43 0.69 -12.24
CA GLY A 186 -7.06 0.66 -12.73
C GLY A 186 -6.27 -0.61 -12.43
N TYR A 187 -6.54 -1.28 -11.31
CA TYR A 187 -5.59 -2.23 -10.71
C TYR A 187 -6.21 -3.55 -10.20
N HIS A 188 -7.47 -3.86 -10.53
CA HIS A 188 -8.10 -5.13 -10.12
C HIS A 188 -7.53 -6.37 -10.84
N ALA A 189 -6.90 -6.21 -12.02
CA ALA A 189 -6.53 -7.31 -12.89
C ALA A 189 -5.69 -8.45 -12.25
N PRO A 190 -4.67 -8.17 -11.41
CA PRO A 190 -3.91 -9.25 -10.78
C PRO A 190 -4.79 -10.18 -9.95
N LEU A 191 -5.69 -9.63 -9.13
CA LEU A 191 -6.60 -10.45 -8.31
C LEU A 191 -7.51 -11.31 -9.20
N ASP A 192 -8.08 -10.72 -10.25
CA ASP A 192 -9.00 -11.41 -11.17
C ASP A 192 -8.35 -12.53 -11.97
N LEU A 193 -7.06 -12.38 -12.34
CA LEU A 193 -6.31 -13.43 -13.02
C LEU A 193 -5.92 -14.57 -12.08
N PHE A 194 -5.44 -14.25 -10.88
CA PHE A 194 -5.06 -15.29 -9.91
C PHE A 194 -6.28 -16.07 -9.42
N MET A 195 -7.44 -15.44 -9.26
CA MET A 195 -8.70 -16.15 -8.98
C MET A 195 -9.12 -17.10 -10.12
N GLU A 196 -8.84 -16.75 -11.38
CA GLU A 196 -9.16 -17.59 -12.54
C GLU A 196 -8.43 -18.94 -12.53
N LEU A 197 -7.25 -19.01 -11.89
CA LEU A 197 -6.48 -20.25 -11.78
C LEU A 197 -7.28 -21.38 -11.11
N SER A 198 -8.17 -21.01 -10.17
CA SER A 198 -9.06 -21.98 -9.51
C SER A 198 -10.08 -22.57 -10.49
N ASN A 199 -10.61 -21.76 -11.42
CA ASN A 199 -11.53 -22.24 -12.45
C ASN A 199 -10.82 -23.17 -13.44
N VAL A 200 -9.63 -22.76 -13.90
CA VAL A 200 -8.79 -23.56 -14.81
C VAL A 200 -8.47 -24.93 -14.20
N THR A 201 -8.27 -24.98 -12.88
CA THR A 201 -8.01 -26.22 -12.14
C THR A 201 -9.21 -27.17 -12.15
N GLY A 202 -10.41 -26.63 -11.93
CA GLY A 202 -11.66 -27.40 -11.93
C GLY A 202 -11.97 -28.02 -13.29
N ASP A 203 -11.80 -27.26 -14.37
CA ASP A 203 -12.13 -27.69 -15.73
C ASP A 203 -11.11 -28.68 -16.31
N SER A 204 -9.83 -28.49 -16.00
CA SER A 204 -8.74 -29.22 -16.67
C SER A 204 -8.47 -30.63 -16.12
N LYS A 205 -9.20 -31.08 -15.08
CA LYS A 205 -8.98 -32.38 -14.39
C LYS A 205 -7.48 -32.71 -14.25
N LEU A 206 -6.73 -31.76 -13.70
CA LEU A 206 -5.28 -31.85 -13.60
C LEU A 206 -4.88 -33.12 -12.83
N PRO A 207 -3.85 -33.87 -13.29
CA PRO A 207 -3.37 -35.06 -12.59
C PRO A 207 -2.98 -34.68 -11.17
N ALA A 208 -3.38 -35.48 -10.18
CA ALA A 208 -3.16 -35.18 -8.77
C ALA A 208 -1.66 -34.98 -8.43
N ASP A 209 -0.76 -35.61 -9.18
CA ASP A 209 0.66 -35.70 -8.82
C ASP A 209 1.57 -34.68 -9.55
N GLN A 210 1.01 -33.79 -10.38
CA GLN A 210 1.81 -32.81 -11.14
C GLN A 210 1.97 -31.49 -10.37
N ASN A 211 3.20 -31.03 -10.18
CA ASN A 211 3.50 -29.67 -9.73
C ASN A 211 3.32 -28.68 -10.88
N ILE A 212 2.72 -27.53 -10.59
CA ILE A 212 2.35 -26.53 -11.60
C ILE A 212 3.07 -25.23 -11.28
N ASN A 213 3.92 -24.80 -12.20
CA ASN A 213 4.64 -23.53 -12.09
C ASN A 213 3.82 -22.42 -12.73
N ILE A 214 3.46 -21.43 -11.92
CA ILE A 214 2.96 -20.14 -12.40
C ILE A 214 4.08 -19.12 -12.28
N CYS A 215 4.44 -18.52 -13.40
CA CYS A 215 5.57 -17.63 -13.49
C CYS A 215 5.14 -16.17 -13.54
N VAL A 216 5.94 -15.32 -12.91
CA VAL A 216 5.84 -13.86 -12.99
C VAL A 216 7.22 -13.27 -13.29
N GLY A 217 7.26 -12.28 -14.18
CA GLY A 217 8.47 -11.56 -14.55
C GLY A 217 8.48 -10.15 -13.96
N LYS A 218 8.34 -9.15 -14.82
CA LYS A 218 8.34 -7.72 -14.46
C LYS A 218 7.24 -7.33 -13.46
N GLU A 219 6.15 -8.09 -13.40
CA GLU A 219 4.98 -7.80 -12.54
C GLU A 219 5.02 -8.50 -11.16
N TRP A 220 6.18 -9.05 -10.76
CA TRP A 220 6.35 -9.84 -9.53
C TRP A 220 5.82 -9.17 -8.25
N TYR A 221 5.86 -7.83 -8.18
CA TYR A 221 5.47 -7.05 -7.01
C TYR A 221 3.95 -6.83 -6.88
N ARG A 222 3.16 -7.18 -7.91
CA ARG A 222 1.69 -6.95 -7.88
C ARG A 222 0.92 -8.02 -7.13
N PHE A 223 1.42 -9.26 -7.14
CA PHE A 223 0.82 -10.36 -6.38
C PHE A 223 1.90 -11.29 -5.80
N PRO A 224 2.61 -10.87 -4.75
CA PRO A 224 3.70 -11.63 -4.17
C PRO A 224 3.22 -12.66 -3.13
N THR A 225 2.03 -13.25 -3.29
CA THR A 225 1.44 -14.18 -2.30
C THR A 225 1.00 -15.48 -2.95
N SER A 226 0.77 -16.51 -2.12
CA SER A 226 0.21 -17.79 -2.55
C SER A 226 -1.28 -17.95 -2.18
N PHE A 227 -1.95 -16.89 -1.71
CA PHE A 227 -3.30 -17.00 -1.15
C PHE A 227 -4.39 -17.39 -2.16
N PHE A 228 -4.25 -16.96 -3.41
CA PHE A 228 -5.19 -17.29 -4.50
C PHE A 228 -4.69 -18.43 -5.38
N LEU A 229 -3.63 -19.14 -4.96
CA LEU A 229 -3.23 -20.36 -5.65
C LEU A 229 -4.18 -21.50 -5.27
N PRO A 230 -4.66 -22.31 -6.22
CA PRO A 230 -5.71 -23.31 -5.99
C PRO A 230 -5.37 -24.35 -4.91
N ASP A 231 -4.13 -24.85 -4.91
CA ASP A 231 -3.66 -25.85 -3.96
C ASP A 231 -2.12 -25.81 -3.83
N ASN A 232 -1.56 -26.62 -2.92
CA ASN A 232 -0.12 -26.65 -2.62
C ASN A 232 0.79 -27.09 -3.79
N ARG A 233 0.24 -27.62 -4.88
CA ARG A 233 1.01 -28.04 -6.07
C ARG A 233 1.30 -26.88 -6.99
N TRP A 234 0.54 -25.79 -6.87
CA TRP A 234 0.79 -24.54 -7.56
C TRP A 234 1.91 -23.79 -6.87
N GLN A 235 2.97 -23.51 -7.61
CA GLN A 235 4.15 -22.83 -7.12
C GLN A 235 4.36 -21.56 -7.92
N LEU A 236 4.39 -20.42 -7.22
CA LEU A 236 4.78 -19.15 -7.80
C LEU A 236 6.29 -19.16 -8.04
N GLN A 237 6.70 -18.89 -9.27
CA GLN A 237 8.08 -18.88 -9.70
C GLN A 237 8.40 -17.55 -10.39
N PHE A 238 9.67 -17.19 -10.39
CA PHE A 238 10.14 -15.97 -11.04
C PHE A 238 10.90 -16.32 -12.32
N VAL A 239 10.59 -15.59 -13.38
CA VAL A 239 11.40 -15.60 -14.60
C VAL A 239 12.27 -14.36 -14.62
N LYS A 240 13.42 -14.45 -15.29
CA LYS A 240 14.33 -13.31 -15.40
C LYS A 240 13.64 -12.15 -16.13
N SER A 241 13.72 -10.96 -15.54
CA SER A 241 13.18 -9.69 -16.07
C SER A 241 14.29 -8.63 -16.05
N GLU A 242 14.01 -7.36 -16.34
CA GLU A 242 14.99 -6.27 -16.22
C GLU A 242 15.25 -5.84 -14.77
N PHE A 243 14.49 -6.36 -13.82
CA PHE A 243 14.75 -6.15 -12.40
C PHE A 243 16.08 -6.79 -11.99
N ARG A 244 16.93 -6.03 -11.28
CA ARG A 244 18.26 -6.44 -10.81
C ARG A 244 18.39 -6.43 -9.27
N GLY A 245 17.25 -6.36 -8.58
CA GLY A 245 17.21 -6.45 -7.12
C GLY A 245 17.02 -7.89 -6.63
N GLN A 246 17.03 -8.08 -5.32
CA GLN A 246 16.76 -9.38 -4.72
C GLN A 246 15.25 -9.68 -4.75
N LEU A 247 14.87 -10.82 -5.33
CA LEU A 247 13.49 -11.32 -5.31
C LEU A 247 13.20 -12.15 -4.05
N PRO A 248 11.93 -12.20 -3.61
CA PRO A 248 11.51 -13.03 -2.47
C PRO A 248 11.86 -14.51 -2.65
N GLN A 249 12.11 -15.20 -1.54
CA GLN A 249 12.24 -16.66 -1.50
C GLN A 249 11.06 -17.27 -0.73
N PRO A 250 10.52 -18.42 -1.16
CA PRO A 250 9.57 -19.18 -0.35
C PRO A 250 10.13 -19.49 1.04
N TYR A 251 9.28 -19.41 2.06
CA TYR A 251 9.64 -19.88 3.40
C TYR A 251 9.92 -21.38 3.40
N GLY A 252 10.76 -21.82 4.34
CA GLY A 252 11.03 -23.24 4.56
C GLY A 252 9.76 -24.02 4.94
N ARG A 253 9.78 -25.35 4.74
CA ARG A 253 8.72 -26.23 5.21
C ARG A 253 9.02 -26.65 6.66
N GLY A 254 8.17 -26.27 7.61
CA GLY A 254 8.29 -26.71 9.01
C GLY A 254 7.96 -25.63 10.05
N LEU A 255 7.94 -26.01 11.33
CA LEU A 255 7.62 -25.12 12.45
C LEU A 255 8.68 -24.04 12.69
N ASN A 256 9.93 -24.30 12.28
CA ASN A 256 11.05 -23.37 12.42
C ASN A 256 11.20 -22.40 11.24
N ALA A 257 10.33 -22.47 10.23
CA ALA A 257 10.46 -21.74 8.97
C ALA A 257 10.61 -20.22 9.14
N THR A 258 10.01 -19.63 10.17
CA THR A 258 10.09 -18.18 10.48
C THR A 258 11.41 -17.76 11.12
N SER A 259 12.18 -18.72 11.64
CA SER A 259 13.43 -18.48 12.37
C SER A 259 14.69 -18.78 11.56
N VAL A 260 14.55 -19.51 10.45
CA VAL A 260 15.67 -19.86 9.57
C VAL A 260 15.89 -18.74 8.57
N VAL A 261 17.12 -18.22 8.51
CA VAL A 261 17.53 -17.29 7.46
C VAL A 261 17.66 -18.07 6.15
N PRO A 262 16.92 -17.72 5.09
CA PRO A 262 16.99 -18.44 3.82
C PRO A 262 18.38 -18.31 3.18
N LEU A 263 18.79 -19.34 2.44
CA LEU A 263 20.06 -19.33 1.73
C LEU A 263 20.05 -18.27 0.61
N HIS A 264 21.24 -17.73 0.32
CA HIS A 264 21.45 -16.76 -0.76
C HIS A 264 20.69 -15.44 -0.57
N MET A 265 20.40 -15.06 0.68
CA MET A 265 19.94 -13.71 1.00
C MET A 265 21.12 -12.75 1.13
N ASN A 266 20.96 -11.51 0.66
CA ASN A 266 21.93 -10.44 0.83
C ASN A 266 21.26 -9.17 1.38
N ASP A 267 22.01 -8.37 2.12
CA ASP A 267 21.55 -7.14 2.75
C ASP A 267 21.71 -5.89 1.88
N MET A 268 22.07 -6.08 0.60
CA MET A 268 22.41 -5.01 -0.35
C MET A 268 21.43 -4.92 -1.53
N ASN A 269 20.32 -5.65 -1.50
CA ASN A 269 19.34 -5.75 -2.59
C ASN A 269 19.99 -6.07 -3.95
N LYS A 270 21.01 -6.93 -3.96
CA LYS A 270 21.67 -7.39 -5.19
C LYS A 270 20.89 -8.52 -5.82
N GLU A 271 20.89 -8.56 -7.15
CA GLU A 271 20.34 -9.66 -7.95
C GLU A 271 20.84 -11.01 -7.42
N GLU A 272 19.91 -11.95 -7.24
CA GLU A 272 20.21 -13.31 -6.83
C GLU A 272 19.69 -14.28 -7.91
N PRO A 273 20.57 -14.77 -8.82
CA PRO A 273 20.16 -15.57 -9.96
C PRO A 273 19.49 -16.90 -9.61
N SER A 274 19.74 -17.46 -8.42
CA SER A 274 19.07 -18.69 -7.95
C SER A 274 17.56 -18.54 -7.73
N ARG A 275 17.00 -17.33 -7.85
CA ARG A 275 15.56 -17.07 -7.77
C ARG A 275 14.81 -17.35 -9.07
N TYR A 276 15.54 -17.47 -10.19
CA TYR A 276 14.92 -17.61 -11.51
C TYR A 276 14.80 -19.07 -11.93
N ILE A 277 13.73 -19.38 -12.65
CA ILE A 277 13.60 -20.60 -13.45
C ILE A 277 13.57 -20.27 -14.94
N ASP A 278 13.79 -21.27 -15.79
CA ASP A 278 13.63 -21.11 -17.23
C ASP A 278 12.15 -20.90 -17.58
N VAL A 279 11.89 -19.97 -18.50
CA VAL A 279 10.54 -19.68 -19.01
C VAL A 279 9.89 -20.92 -19.62
N ALA A 280 10.67 -21.85 -20.18
CA ALA A 280 10.18 -23.11 -20.72
C ALA A 280 9.59 -24.06 -19.66
N GLU A 281 9.92 -23.88 -18.38
CA GLU A 281 9.38 -24.66 -17.25
C GLU A 281 8.07 -24.10 -16.69
N CYS A 282 7.62 -22.95 -17.21
CA CYS A 282 6.40 -22.27 -16.78
C CYS A 282 5.17 -22.88 -17.46
N HIS A 283 4.25 -23.41 -16.66
CA HIS A 283 2.96 -23.91 -17.16
C HIS A 283 2.02 -22.74 -17.48
N PHE A 284 2.05 -21.74 -16.60
CA PHE A 284 1.33 -20.49 -16.74
C PHE A 284 2.29 -19.32 -16.58
N LEU A 285 2.01 -18.22 -17.26
CA LEU A 285 2.75 -16.98 -17.15
C LEU A 285 1.76 -15.83 -17.01
N VAL A 286 2.01 -14.93 -16.05
CA VAL A 286 1.26 -13.70 -15.90
C VAL A 286 2.14 -12.54 -16.34
N ASP A 287 1.66 -11.76 -17.31
CA ASP A 287 2.41 -10.64 -17.87
C ASP A 287 1.51 -9.44 -18.19
N LEU A 288 2.10 -8.25 -18.16
CA LEU A 288 1.47 -7.00 -18.59
C LEU A 288 2.02 -6.59 -19.96
N ASP A 289 1.14 -6.50 -20.95
CA ASP A 289 1.53 -6.12 -22.30
C ASP A 289 1.58 -4.60 -22.45
N LEU A 290 2.67 -4.01 -21.97
CA LEU A 290 3.07 -2.67 -22.42
C LEU A 290 3.75 -2.84 -23.78
N ASP A 291 3.51 -1.96 -24.75
CA ASP A 291 4.14 -1.97 -26.09
C ASP A 291 5.66 -1.70 -26.06
N THR A 292 6.33 -2.04 -24.97
CA THR A 292 7.75 -1.93 -24.68
C THR A 292 8.33 -3.33 -24.50
N GLU A 293 9.29 -3.70 -25.34
CA GLU A 293 9.92 -5.01 -25.32
C GLU A 293 11.43 -4.87 -25.07
N THR A 294 11.97 -5.74 -24.22
CA THR A 294 13.43 -5.89 -24.03
C THR A 294 13.84 -7.35 -24.22
N THR A 295 15.15 -7.61 -24.14
CA THR A 295 15.67 -8.98 -24.24
C THR A 295 15.13 -9.91 -23.15
N TRP A 296 14.90 -9.39 -21.93
CA TRP A 296 14.41 -10.18 -20.80
C TRP A 296 12.91 -9.99 -20.50
N GLU A 297 12.27 -9.03 -21.18
CA GLU A 297 10.84 -8.75 -21.07
C GLU A 297 10.20 -8.68 -22.46
N PRO A 298 10.20 -9.79 -23.22
CA PRO A 298 9.49 -9.84 -24.50
C PRO A 298 7.98 -9.79 -24.27
N ASN A 299 7.22 -9.43 -25.30
CA ASN A 299 5.78 -9.53 -25.27
C ASN A 299 5.35 -10.99 -25.46
N TYR A 300 5.10 -11.69 -24.36
CA TYR A 300 4.78 -13.11 -24.37
C TYR A 300 3.44 -13.44 -25.04
N SER A 301 2.48 -12.51 -25.06
CA SER A 301 1.19 -12.74 -25.73
C SER A 301 1.31 -12.79 -27.27
N ARG A 302 2.31 -12.09 -27.83
CA ARG A 302 2.64 -12.12 -29.27
C ARG A 302 3.35 -13.40 -29.70
N LEU A 303 3.98 -14.13 -28.76
CA LEU A 303 4.67 -15.40 -29.00
C LEU A 303 3.68 -16.57 -29.09
N SER A 304 2.80 -16.51 -30.09
CA SER A 304 1.73 -17.47 -30.32
C SER A 304 2.21 -18.90 -30.61
N ALA A 305 3.49 -19.11 -30.94
CA ALA A 305 4.07 -20.45 -31.07
C ALA A 305 4.18 -21.16 -29.71
N ASP A 306 4.45 -20.40 -28.64
CA ASP A 306 4.76 -20.94 -27.32
C ASP A 306 3.59 -20.79 -26.33
N TRP A 307 2.80 -19.71 -26.49
CA TRP A 307 1.79 -19.32 -25.51
C TRP A 307 0.36 -19.25 -26.09
N THR A 308 -0.62 -19.55 -25.25
CA THR A 308 -2.04 -19.26 -25.46
C THR A 308 -2.54 -18.30 -24.39
N VAL A 309 -3.20 -17.21 -24.80
CA VAL A 309 -3.90 -16.31 -23.86
C VAL A 309 -5.17 -17.00 -23.37
N ILE A 310 -5.26 -17.25 -22.07
CA ILE A 310 -6.45 -17.81 -21.42
C ILE A 310 -7.43 -16.70 -21.08
N LYS A 311 -6.93 -15.65 -20.41
CA LYS A 311 -7.73 -14.53 -19.93
C LYS A 311 -6.91 -13.26 -20.03
N SER A 312 -7.58 -12.18 -20.43
CA SER A 312 -7.00 -10.85 -20.49
C SER A 312 -7.93 -9.89 -19.76
N VAL A 313 -7.37 -9.09 -18.84
CA VAL A 313 -8.12 -8.12 -18.04
C VAL A 313 -7.46 -6.75 -18.23
N PRO A 314 -8.23 -5.67 -18.45
CA PRO A 314 -7.65 -4.34 -18.62
C PRO A 314 -6.93 -3.88 -17.35
N PHE A 315 -5.73 -3.34 -17.54
CA PHE A 315 -4.90 -2.81 -16.47
C PHE A 315 -4.32 -1.44 -16.86
N LEU A 316 -4.31 -0.50 -15.93
CA LEU A 316 -3.98 0.89 -16.25
C LEU A 316 -2.50 1.05 -16.67
N ASP A 317 -2.28 1.62 -17.87
CA ASP A 317 -0.97 2.11 -18.28
C ASP A 317 -0.71 3.47 -17.62
N VAL A 318 0.15 3.44 -16.59
CA VAL A 318 0.51 4.62 -15.82
C VAL A 318 1.19 5.67 -16.70
N ALA A 319 2.11 5.28 -17.57
CA ALA A 319 2.93 6.22 -18.34
C ALA A 319 2.11 7.00 -19.38
N ARG A 320 1.08 6.37 -19.96
CA ARG A 320 0.23 6.96 -20.99
C ARG A 320 -1.05 7.60 -20.47
N SER A 321 -1.40 7.40 -19.20
CA SER A 321 -2.63 7.94 -18.59
C SER A 321 -2.43 9.29 -17.90
N HIS A 322 -3.46 10.13 -17.93
CA HIS A 322 -3.40 11.44 -17.27
C HIS A 322 -3.34 11.33 -15.73
N ASN A 323 -2.39 12.03 -15.11
CA ASN A 323 -2.09 11.95 -13.67
C ASN A 323 -3.31 12.16 -12.76
N PHE A 324 -4.19 13.10 -13.10
CA PHE A 324 -5.37 13.41 -12.28
C PHE A 324 -6.49 12.37 -12.43
N PHE A 325 -6.79 11.93 -13.65
CA PHE A 325 -7.92 11.03 -13.91
C PHE A 325 -7.64 9.57 -13.50
N ARG A 326 -6.36 9.19 -13.42
CA ARG A 326 -5.94 7.95 -12.76
C ARG A 326 -5.88 8.06 -11.23
N ALA A 327 -5.76 9.27 -10.70
CA ALA A 327 -5.75 9.50 -9.26
C ALA A 327 -7.17 9.48 -8.68
N PHE A 328 -8.10 10.19 -9.31
CA PHE A 328 -9.48 10.31 -8.90
C PHE A 328 -10.41 9.98 -10.07
N PHE A 329 -11.32 9.02 -9.85
CA PHE A 329 -12.26 8.60 -10.86
C PHE A 329 -13.43 9.59 -10.96
N ILE A 330 -13.68 10.05 -12.18
CA ILE A 330 -14.85 10.85 -12.54
C ILE A 330 -15.65 10.03 -13.55
N PRO A 331 -16.89 9.62 -13.22
CA PRO A 331 -17.75 8.87 -14.12
C PRO A 331 -17.86 9.53 -15.49
N PHE A 332 -17.79 8.72 -16.55
CA PHE A 332 -17.89 9.13 -17.97
C PHE A 332 -16.77 10.05 -18.51
N VAL A 333 -15.88 10.55 -17.65
CA VAL A 333 -14.76 11.42 -18.07
C VAL A 333 -13.43 10.69 -17.95
N SER A 334 -13.18 10.00 -16.84
CA SER A 334 -11.89 9.33 -16.61
C SER A 334 -11.56 8.27 -17.66
N SER A 335 -12.56 7.63 -18.28
CA SER A 335 -12.35 6.64 -19.35
C SER A 335 -11.60 7.20 -20.56
N ASP A 336 -11.79 8.49 -20.86
CA ASP A 336 -11.27 9.11 -22.08
C ASP A 336 -9.80 9.53 -21.91
N TYR A 337 -9.34 9.66 -20.66
CA TYR A 337 -8.00 10.12 -20.29
C TYR A 337 -7.12 9.02 -19.67
N CYS A 338 -7.66 7.83 -19.46
CA CYS A 338 -6.96 6.68 -18.92
C CYS A 338 -6.83 5.59 -19.99
N ILE A 339 -5.61 5.18 -20.25
CA ILE A 339 -5.28 4.14 -21.22
C ILE A 339 -5.02 2.85 -20.45
N TYR A 340 -5.58 1.76 -20.96
CA TYR A 340 -5.46 0.43 -20.38
C TYR A 340 -4.73 -0.51 -21.33
N ALA A 341 -3.86 -1.32 -20.76
CA ALA A 341 -3.11 -2.39 -21.43
C ALA A 341 -3.65 -3.76 -20.98
N PRO A 342 -3.53 -4.80 -21.81
CA PRO A 342 -3.96 -6.14 -21.44
C PRO A 342 -3.02 -6.74 -20.39
N TYR A 343 -3.58 -7.14 -19.26
CA TYR A 343 -2.91 -7.96 -18.25
C TYR A 343 -3.34 -9.40 -18.48
N ASN A 344 -2.40 -10.25 -18.87
CA ASN A 344 -2.67 -11.54 -19.48
C ASN A 344 -2.30 -12.71 -18.57
N LEU A 345 -3.18 -13.70 -18.54
CA LEU A 345 -2.86 -15.05 -18.08
C LEU A 345 -2.61 -15.92 -19.31
N LEU A 346 -1.36 -16.37 -19.45
CA LEU A 346 -0.89 -17.19 -20.56
C LEU A 346 -0.69 -18.63 -20.10
N ARG A 347 -0.93 -19.58 -20.99
CA ARG A 347 -0.63 -21.01 -20.81
C ARG A 347 0.35 -21.49 -21.86
N SER A 348 1.30 -22.31 -21.43
CA SER A 348 2.28 -22.93 -22.30
C SER A 348 1.64 -23.97 -23.21
N LYS A 349 2.03 -23.98 -24.49
CA LYS A 349 1.68 -25.00 -25.46
C LYS A 349 2.58 -26.23 -25.40
N HIS A 350 3.77 -26.08 -24.82
CA HIS A 350 4.79 -27.13 -24.77
C HIS A 350 4.59 -28.06 -23.57
N LEU A 351 4.12 -27.52 -22.45
CA LEU A 351 3.88 -28.29 -21.24
C LEU A 351 2.46 -28.88 -21.22
N LYS A 352 2.38 -30.21 -21.19
CA LYS A 352 1.11 -30.92 -21.08
C LYS A 352 0.58 -30.85 -19.65
N LEU A 353 -0.65 -30.38 -19.50
CA LEU A 353 -1.43 -30.40 -18.27
C LEU A 353 -2.41 -31.57 -18.36
N GLY A 354 -2.04 -32.71 -17.78
CA GLY A 354 -2.84 -33.95 -17.85
C GLY A 354 -3.09 -34.51 -19.25
N LYS A 355 -3.47 -35.79 -19.30
CA LYS A 355 -3.93 -36.41 -20.56
C LYS A 355 -5.36 -35.95 -20.82
N HIS A 356 -5.55 -35.15 -21.86
CA HIS A 356 -6.83 -35.11 -22.55
C HIS A 356 -7.00 -36.51 -23.17
N ASP A 357 -7.84 -37.36 -22.59
CA ASP A 357 -8.25 -38.61 -23.22
C ASP A 357 -9.34 -38.23 -24.23
N PRO A 358 -9.08 -38.26 -25.55
CA PRO A 358 -10.12 -38.03 -26.53
C PRO A 358 -10.93 -39.34 -26.58
N ARG A 359 -12.08 -39.37 -25.92
CA ARG A 359 -13.10 -40.38 -26.19
C ARG A 359 -14.09 -39.86 -27.21
#